data_AF-A0A6P0ZVG1-F1
#
_entry.id   AF-A0A6P0ZVG1-F1
#
_cell.length_a   1.000
_cell.length_b   1.000
_cell.length_c   1.000
_cell.angle_alpha   90.00
_cell.angle_beta   90.00
_cell.angle_gamma   90.00
#
_symmetry.space_group_name_H-M   'P 1'
#
loop_
_entity.id
_entity.type
_entity.pdbx_description
1 polymer ?
#
loop_
_entity_poly.entity_id
_entity_poly.type
_entity_poly.pdbx_seq_one_letter_code
_entity_poly.pdbx_strand_id
1 'polypeptide(L)'
;MSNKENRELDKWIKSNPDSRELKRALAVKFAIQGLEYQAISEFLNVSKSFISKWRKIFYAAGVEGLKLSYKGGKGYLNKQQKQEVITWIKKRYKCNFDQLEGYLIEEYNVVFKSRTSYYQLIAEARSIVEESKNNNHYKNKELLDKILNRIYNQA
;
A
#
# COMPACT_ATOMS: atom_id res chain seq x y z
N MET A 1 -25.68 30.46 -3.51
CA MET A 1 -24.41 29.73 -3.22
C MET A 1 -24.21 28.45 -4.05
N SER A 2 -25.25 27.87 -4.67
CA SER A 2 -25.23 26.59 -5.43
C SER A 2 -24.27 26.47 -6.64
N ASN A 3 -23.86 27.57 -7.28
CA ASN A 3 -23.18 27.48 -8.58
C ASN A 3 -21.67 27.13 -8.49
N LYS A 4 -21.00 27.49 -7.38
CA LYS A 4 -19.57 27.18 -7.17
C LYS A 4 -19.36 25.72 -6.81
N GLU A 5 -20.17 25.20 -5.89
CA GLU A 5 -20.13 23.83 -5.39
C GLU A 5 -20.37 22.82 -6.51
N ASN A 6 -21.38 23.09 -7.36
CA ASN A 6 -21.67 22.27 -8.53
C ASN A 6 -20.49 22.22 -9.51
N ARG A 7 -19.82 23.36 -9.77
CA ARG A 7 -18.63 23.40 -10.65
C ARG A 7 -17.45 22.61 -10.08
N GLU A 8 -17.26 22.65 -8.76
CA GLU A 8 -16.20 21.88 -8.10
C GLU A 8 -16.45 20.37 -8.21
N LEU A 9 -17.69 19.94 -7.95
CA LEU A 9 -18.12 18.55 -8.14
C LEU A 9 -18.02 18.11 -9.59
N ASP A 10 -18.38 18.96 -10.55
CA ASP A 10 -18.27 18.66 -11.98
C ASP A 10 -16.82 18.41 -12.40
N LYS A 11 -15.89 19.26 -11.94
CA LYS A 11 -14.46 19.06 -12.20
C LYS A 11 -13.98 17.74 -11.62
N TRP A 12 -14.36 17.43 -10.39
CA TRP A 12 -13.96 16.20 -9.72
C TRP A 12 -14.56 14.93 -10.35
N ILE A 13 -15.84 14.95 -10.73
CA ILE A 13 -16.48 13.83 -11.42
C ILE A 13 -15.81 13.59 -12.77
N LYS A 14 -15.50 14.65 -13.52
CA LYS A 14 -14.83 14.56 -14.83
C LYS A 14 -13.39 14.03 -14.75
N SER A 15 -12.70 14.18 -13.62
CA SER A 15 -11.38 13.57 -13.43
C SER A 15 -11.42 12.05 -13.21
N ASN A 16 -12.62 11.44 -13.22
CA ASN A 16 -12.84 10.00 -13.09
C ASN A 16 -12.14 9.38 -11.85
N PRO A 17 -12.51 9.81 -10.63
CA PRO A 17 -11.86 9.36 -9.40
C PRO A 17 -12.24 7.92 -9.04
N ASP A 18 -11.72 7.40 -7.93
CA ASP A 18 -12.07 6.07 -7.43
C ASP A 18 -13.60 5.90 -7.37
N SER A 19 -14.10 4.71 -7.70
CA SER A 19 -15.55 4.44 -7.80
C SER A 19 -16.33 4.81 -6.53
N ARG A 20 -15.70 4.74 -5.35
CA ARG A 20 -16.30 5.17 -4.07
C ARG A 20 -16.37 6.69 -3.98
N GLU A 21 -15.31 7.39 -4.36
CA GLU A 21 -15.25 8.86 -4.37
C GLU A 21 -16.22 9.44 -5.41
N LEU A 22 -16.28 8.82 -6.60
CA LEU A 22 -17.24 9.15 -7.64
C LEU A 22 -18.68 9.01 -7.14
N LYS A 23 -19.00 7.88 -6.49
CA LYS A 23 -20.33 7.64 -5.92
C LYS A 23 -20.70 8.66 -4.84
N ARG A 24 -19.75 9.07 -3.99
CA ARG A 24 -19.95 10.15 -3.01
C ARG A 24 -20.24 11.48 -3.69
N ALA A 25 -19.44 11.84 -4.69
CA ALA A 25 -19.59 13.09 -5.42
C ALA A 25 -20.94 13.18 -6.16
N LEU A 26 -21.37 12.10 -6.81
CA LEU A 26 -22.68 12.02 -7.46
C LEU A 26 -23.83 12.18 -6.46
N ALA A 27 -23.77 11.48 -5.32
CA ALA A 27 -24.79 11.59 -4.29
C ALA A 27 -24.94 13.03 -3.76
N VAL A 28 -23.81 13.72 -3.54
CA VAL A 28 -23.81 15.12 -3.10
C VAL A 28 -24.31 16.05 -4.19
N LYS A 29 -23.86 15.86 -5.43
CA LYS A 29 -24.28 16.68 -6.57
C LYS A 29 -25.79 16.64 -6.76
N PHE A 30 -26.39 15.45 -6.79
CA PHE A 30 -27.83 15.30 -6.93
C PHE A 30 -28.60 15.93 -5.77
N ALA A 31 -28.09 15.79 -4.53
CA ALA A 31 -28.71 16.42 -3.37
C ALA A 31 -28.63 17.96 -3.43
N ILE A 32 -27.54 18.54 -3.93
CA ILE A 32 -27.40 20.01 -4.12
C ILE A 32 -28.29 20.51 -5.26
N GLN A 33 -28.52 19.68 -6.28
CA GLN A 33 -29.45 19.96 -7.37
C GLN A 33 -30.93 19.82 -6.98
N GLY A 34 -31.21 19.43 -5.73
CA GLY A 34 -32.57 19.35 -5.19
C GLY A 34 -33.29 18.04 -5.48
N LEU A 35 -32.59 16.98 -5.90
CA LEU A 35 -33.20 15.66 -6.04
C LEU A 35 -33.53 15.07 -4.68
N GLU A 36 -34.68 14.41 -4.61
CA GLU A 36 -35.15 13.70 -3.41
C GLU A 36 -34.21 12.55 -3.04
N TYR A 37 -33.99 12.36 -1.73
CA TYR A 37 -33.07 11.32 -1.25
C TYR A 37 -33.53 9.92 -1.62
N GLN A 38 -34.84 9.70 -1.79
CA GLN A 38 -35.39 8.44 -2.27
C GLN A 38 -34.90 8.12 -3.69
N ALA A 39 -35.04 9.07 -4.62
CA ALA A 39 -34.62 8.89 -6.00
C ALA A 39 -33.10 8.68 -6.12
N ILE A 40 -32.30 9.45 -5.36
CA ILE A 40 -30.84 9.30 -5.32
C ILE A 40 -30.45 7.92 -4.75
N SER A 41 -31.14 7.47 -3.70
CA SER A 41 -30.90 6.17 -3.05
C SER A 41 -31.10 5.01 -4.02
N GLU A 42 -32.19 5.04 -4.77
CA GLU A 42 -32.52 4.05 -5.79
C GLU A 42 -31.53 4.09 -6.96
N PHE A 43 -31.26 5.28 -7.50
CA PHE A 43 -30.39 5.45 -8.66
C PHE A 43 -28.93 5.03 -8.39
N LEU A 44 -28.38 5.35 -7.22
CA LEU A 44 -26.98 5.04 -6.86
C LEU A 44 -26.82 3.75 -6.07
N ASN A 45 -27.93 3.09 -5.71
CA ASN A 45 -27.99 1.94 -4.81
C ASN A 45 -27.22 2.19 -3.50
N VAL A 46 -27.60 3.25 -2.78
CA VAL A 46 -27.03 3.65 -1.50
C VAL A 46 -28.13 4.01 -0.50
N SER A 47 -27.82 4.06 0.79
CA SER A 47 -28.81 4.49 1.80
C SER A 47 -29.00 6.01 1.83
N LYS A 48 -30.15 6.48 2.32
CA LYS A 48 -30.38 7.91 2.62
C LYS A 48 -29.36 8.48 3.61
N SER A 49 -28.92 7.66 4.57
CA SER A 49 -27.87 8.03 5.53
C SER A 49 -26.51 8.25 4.88
N PHE A 50 -26.18 7.50 3.82
CA PHE A 50 -24.97 7.71 3.02
C PHE A 50 -25.00 9.11 2.37
N ILE A 51 -26.12 9.47 1.74
CA ILE A 51 -26.31 10.78 1.08
C ILE A 51 -26.15 11.92 2.10
N SER A 52 -26.88 11.84 3.21
CA SER A 52 -26.83 12.84 4.29
C SER A 52 -25.41 13.03 4.84
N LYS A 53 -24.71 11.93 5.11
CA LYS A 53 -23.33 11.94 5.60
C LYS A 53 -22.39 12.67 4.65
N TRP A 54 -22.36 12.29 3.38
CA TRP A 54 -21.41 12.86 2.43
C TRP A 54 -21.74 14.30 2.07
N ARG A 55 -23.02 14.67 2.06
CA ARG A 55 -23.44 16.07 1.91
C ARG A 55 -22.91 16.94 3.06
N LYS A 56 -23.05 16.47 4.31
CA LYS A 56 -22.51 17.17 5.49
C LYS A 56 -20.99 17.30 5.42
N ILE A 57 -20.29 16.23 5.05
CA ILE A 57 -18.83 16.24 4.91
C ILE A 57 -18.37 17.20 3.80
N PHE A 58 -19.07 17.22 2.66
CA PHE A 58 -18.78 18.15 1.56
C PHE A 58 -18.95 19.61 1.97
N TYR A 59 -20.03 19.97 2.67
CA TYR A 59 -20.18 21.36 3.13
C TYR A 59 -19.10 21.79 4.12
N ALA A 60 -18.52 20.84 4.86
CA ALA A 60 -17.43 21.14 5.80
C ALA A 60 -16.05 21.23 5.12
N ALA A 61 -15.77 20.40 4.12
CA ALA A 61 -14.41 20.18 3.61
C ALA A 61 -14.29 20.18 2.06
N GLY A 62 -15.34 20.54 1.33
CA GLY A 62 -15.39 20.52 -0.12
C GLY A 62 -15.13 19.12 -0.71
N VAL A 63 -14.55 19.08 -1.91
CA VAL A 63 -14.17 17.82 -2.57
C VAL A 63 -13.14 17.02 -1.77
N GLU A 64 -12.25 17.68 -1.00
CA GLU A 64 -11.27 16.97 -0.15
C GLU A 64 -11.95 16.07 0.87
N GLY A 65 -13.10 16.48 1.40
CA GLY A 65 -13.91 15.65 2.31
C GLY A 65 -14.49 14.40 1.64
N LEU A 66 -14.64 14.40 0.31
CA LEU A 66 -15.19 13.27 -0.44
C LEU A 66 -14.14 12.21 -0.78
N LYS A 67 -12.86 12.62 -0.79
CA LYS A 67 -11.75 11.73 -1.03
C LYS A 67 -11.68 10.65 0.04
N LEU A 68 -11.14 9.51 -0.32
CA LEU A 68 -10.82 8.46 0.62
C LEU A 68 -9.69 8.96 1.52
N SER A 69 -10.03 9.29 2.76
CA SER A 69 -9.06 9.54 3.82
C SER A 69 -8.18 8.31 4.07
N TYR A 70 -8.73 7.11 3.84
CA TYR A 70 -7.98 5.86 3.81
C TYR A 70 -7.51 5.57 2.37
N LYS A 71 -6.25 5.88 2.06
CA LYS A 71 -5.60 5.66 0.75
C LYS A 71 -5.45 4.17 0.35
N GLY A 72 -6.16 3.27 1.03
CA GLY A 72 -5.74 1.88 1.16
C GLY A 72 -4.41 1.82 1.91
N GLY A 73 -4.10 0.67 2.51
CA GLY A 73 -2.68 0.38 2.66
C GLY A 73 -2.11 0.38 1.25
N LYS A 74 -1.13 1.24 0.96
CA LYS A 74 -0.24 1.05 -0.19
C LYS A 74 0.07 -0.45 -0.20
N GLY A 75 -0.24 -1.18 -1.29
CA GLY A 75 0.20 -2.57 -1.40
C GLY A 75 1.67 -2.61 -1.05
N TYR A 76 2.00 -3.39 -0.02
CA TYR A 76 2.94 -2.92 0.99
C TYR A 76 4.32 -2.48 0.51
N LEU A 77 4.82 -3.06 -0.57
CA LEU A 77 5.98 -2.60 -1.31
C LEU A 77 5.76 -3.03 -2.76
N ASN A 78 6.09 -2.19 -3.75
CA ASN A 78 6.22 -2.69 -5.12
C ASN A 78 7.42 -3.67 -5.20
N LYS A 79 7.57 -4.43 -6.29
CA LYS A 79 8.64 -5.46 -6.39
C LYS A 79 10.04 -4.91 -6.12
N GLN A 80 10.34 -3.71 -6.60
CA GLN A 80 11.63 -3.05 -6.38
C GLN A 80 11.80 -2.65 -4.91
N GLN A 81 10.81 -1.96 -4.34
CA GLN A 81 10.79 -1.56 -2.93
C GLN A 81 10.90 -2.78 -1.99
N LYS A 82 10.27 -3.90 -2.35
CA LYS A 82 10.37 -5.15 -1.60
C LYS A 82 11.79 -5.68 -1.60
N GLN A 83 12.46 -5.64 -2.76
CA GLN A 83 13.84 -6.08 -2.88
C GLN A 83 14.82 -5.17 -2.11
N GLU A 84 14.59 -3.86 -2.13
CA GLU A 84 15.35 -2.88 -1.35
C GLU A 84 15.20 -3.12 0.15
N VAL A 85 13.97 -3.32 0.63
CA VAL A 85 13.69 -3.65 2.03
C VAL A 85 14.32 -4.97 2.44
N ILE A 86 14.22 -6.03 1.62
CA ILE A 86 14.89 -7.31 1.88
C ILE A 86 16.42 -7.12 1.98
N THR A 87 17.01 -6.32 1.10
CA THR A 87 18.45 -6.03 1.10
C THR A 87 18.86 -5.25 2.34
N TRP A 88 18.05 -4.28 2.75
CA TRP A 88 18.24 -3.50 3.96
C TRP A 88 18.15 -4.35 5.23
N ILE A 89 17.24 -5.33 5.28
CA ILE A 89 17.13 -6.30 6.38
C ILE A 89 18.38 -7.19 6.43
N LYS A 90 18.87 -7.68 5.28
CA LYS A 90 20.05 -8.57 5.21
C LYS A 90 21.35 -7.93 5.70
N LYS A 91 21.51 -6.62 5.50
CA LYS A 91 22.70 -5.87 5.97
C LYS A 91 22.77 -5.76 7.50
N ARG A 92 21.71 -6.14 8.22
CA ARG A 92 21.61 -6.04 9.68
C ARG A 92 21.62 -7.43 10.31
N TYR A 93 22.46 -7.61 11.34
CA TYR A 93 22.58 -8.86 12.07
C TYR A 93 21.30 -9.21 12.88
N LYS A 94 20.62 -8.19 13.42
CA LYS A 94 19.32 -8.32 14.10
C LYS A 94 18.41 -7.21 13.60
N CYS A 95 17.33 -7.58 12.91
CA CYS A 95 16.24 -6.69 12.55
C CYS A 95 15.01 -7.15 13.34
N ASN A 96 14.46 -6.25 14.16
CA ASN A 96 13.22 -6.47 14.89
C ASN A 96 12.06 -5.69 14.27
N PHE A 97 10.85 -5.91 14.79
CA PHE A 97 9.63 -5.27 14.30
C PHE A 97 9.71 -3.74 14.32
N ASP A 98 10.12 -3.15 15.44
CA ASP A 98 10.15 -1.69 15.62
C ASP A 98 11.12 -1.01 14.63
N GLN A 99 12.26 -1.64 14.37
CA GLN A 99 13.24 -1.17 13.40
C GLN A 99 12.72 -1.23 11.96
N LEU A 100 12.03 -2.31 11.60
CA LEU A 100 11.45 -2.46 10.26
C LEU A 100 10.27 -1.50 10.05
N GLU A 101 9.42 -1.33 11.07
CA GLU A 101 8.30 -0.40 11.03
C GLU A 101 8.76 1.05 10.87
N GLY A 102 9.75 1.49 11.64
CA GLY A 102 10.33 2.84 11.49
C GLY A 102 10.87 3.08 10.08
N TYR A 103 11.67 2.14 9.55
CA TYR A 103 12.24 2.27 8.20
C TYR A 103 11.17 2.34 7.10
N LEU A 104 10.10 1.55 7.21
CA LEU A 104 9.02 1.55 6.22
C LEU A 104 8.18 2.83 6.25
N ILE A 105 8.02 3.42 7.43
CA ILE A 105 7.34 4.70 7.62
C ILE A 105 8.19 5.82 7.03
N GLU A 106 9.47 5.89 7.39
CA GLU A 106 10.37 6.98 6.99
C GLU A 106 10.64 6.99 5.48
N GLU A 107 10.97 5.83 4.89
CA GLU A 107 11.40 5.77 3.48
C GLU A 107 10.25 5.62 2.48
N TYR A 108 9.19 4.89 2.86
CA TYR A 108 8.14 4.49 1.91
C TYR A 108 6.75 4.99 2.29
N ASN A 109 6.60 5.58 3.50
CA ASN A 109 5.34 5.94 4.13
C ASN A 109 4.35 4.75 4.12
N VAL A 110 4.85 3.58 4.56
CA VAL A 110 4.12 2.30 4.59
C VAL A 110 3.96 1.85 6.04
N VAL A 111 2.73 1.51 6.42
CA VAL A 111 2.40 0.88 7.71
C VAL A 111 1.56 -0.36 7.43
N PHE A 112 2.02 -1.52 7.90
CA PHE A 112 1.23 -2.74 7.80
C PHE A 112 0.14 -2.83 8.86
N LYS A 113 -1.07 -3.21 8.43
CA LYS A 113 -2.21 -3.47 9.31
C LYS A 113 -1.95 -4.66 10.25
N SER A 114 -1.12 -5.62 9.82
CA SER A 114 -0.80 -6.82 10.60
C SER A 114 0.69 -6.91 10.88
N ARG A 115 1.02 -7.19 12.15
CA ARG A 115 2.39 -7.53 12.59
C ARG A 115 2.96 -8.70 11.80
N THR A 116 2.12 -9.66 11.42
CA THR A 116 2.51 -10.84 10.61
C THR A 116 3.19 -10.45 9.31
N SER A 117 2.75 -9.37 8.67
CA SER A 117 3.31 -8.95 7.38
C SER A 117 4.74 -8.41 7.49
N TYR A 118 5.09 -7.77 8.62
CA TYR A 118 6.48 -7.40 8.91
C TYR A 118 7.34 -8.65 9.14
N TYR A 119 6.82 -9.63 9.90
CA TYR A 119 7.53 -10.89 10.14
C TYR A 119 7.73 -11.71 8.87
N GLN A 120 6.80 -11.65 7.90
CA GLN A 120 6.96 -12.27 6.59
C GLN A 120 8.14 -11.69 5.80
N LEU A 121 8.33 -10.36 5.80
CA LEU A 121 9.49 -9.72 5.16
C LEU A 121 10.81 -10.12 5.84
N ILE A 122 10.82 -10.20 7.18
CA ILE A 122 12.00 -10.64 7.94
C ILE A 122 12.31 -12.11 7.65
N ALA A 123 11.29 -12.97 7.62
CA ALA A 123 11.44 -14.39 7.30
C ALA A 123 11.96 -14.59 5.88
N GLU A 124 11.38 -13.93 4.89
CA GLU A 124 11.81 -13.98 3.49
C GLU A 124 13.27 -13.52 3.33
N ALA A 125 13.67 -12.44 4.02
CA ALA A 125 15.05 -11.99 4.01
C ALA A 125 16.02 -13.02 4.61
N ARG A 126 15.59 -13.80 5.61
CA ARG A 126 16.39 -14.85 6.27
C ARG A 126 16.45 -16.14 5.46
N SER A 127 15.33 -16.61 4.91
CA SER A 127 15.28 -17.83 4.08
C SER A 127 16.14 -17.69 2.81
N ILE A 128 16.14 -16.51 2.17
CA ILE A 128 17.03 -16.27 1.02
C ILE A 128 18.51 -16.26 1.44
N VAL A 129 18.84 -15.86 2.68
CA VAL A 129 20.22 -15.94 3.20
C VAL A 129 20.62 -17.40 3.41
N GLU A 130 19.75 -18.24 3.96
CA GLU A 130 20.00 -19.67 4.16
C GLU A 130 20.15 -20.42 2.82
N GLU A 131 19.32 -20.12 1.82
CA GLU A 131 19.49 -20.63 0.45
C GLU A 131 20.79 -20.13 -0.18
N SER A 132 21.18 -18.87 0.03
CA SER A 132 22.47 -18.36 -0.45
C SER A 132 23.68 -18.99 0.25
N LYS A 133 23.56 -19.35 1.53
CA LYS A 133 24.59 -20.07 2.30
C LYS A 133 24.68 -21.53 1.88
N ASN A 134 23.55 -22.21 1.69
CA ASN A 134 23.50 -23.57 1.19
C ASN A 134 24.03 -23.64 -0.25
N ASN A 135 23.63 -22.72 -1.13
CA ASN A 135 24.16 -22.63 -2.50
C ASN A 135 25.66 -22.25 -2.54
N ASN A 136 26.16 -21.44 -1.59
CA ASN A 136 27.60 -21.21 -1.45
C ASN A 136 28.35 -22.43 -0.88
N HIS A 137 27.69 -23.26 -0.05
CA HIS A 137 28.27 -24.51 0.43
C HIS A 137 28.43 -25.54 -0.71
N TYR A 138 27.52 -25.55 -1.69
CA TYR A 138 27.65 -26.38 -2.89
C TYR A 138 28.65 -25.84 -3.90
N LYS A 139 28.88 -24.51 -3.94
CA LYS A 139 29.83 -23.90 -4.88
C LYS A 139 31.30 -23.99 -4.46
N ASN A 140 31.58 -24.44 -3.23
CA ASN A 140 32.96 -24.57 -2.75
C ASN A 140 33.38 -26.01 -2.48
N LYS A 141 32.56 -27.04 -2.73
CA LYS A 141 33.04 -28.43 -2.66
C LYS A 141 34.03 -28.73 -3.79
N GLU A 142 33.72 -28.28 -5.00
CA GLU A 142 34.59 -28.46 -6.17
C GLU A 142 35.89 -27.63 -6.08
N LEU A 143 35.81 -26.42 -5.49
CA LEU A 143 36.97 -25.58 -5.26
C LEU A 143 37.81 -26.07 -4.06
N LEU A 144 37.19 -26.59 -3.00
CA LEU A 144 37.88 -27.32 -1.92
C LEU A 144 38.56 -28.59 -2.44
N ASP A 145 37.90 -29.41 -3.26
CA ASP A 145 38.48 -30.61 -3.86
C ASP A 145 39.64 -30.27 -4.82
N LYS A 146 39.53 -29.17 -5.59
CA LYS A 146 40.64 -28.66 -6.42
C LYS A 146 41.80 -28.13 -5.60
N ILE A 147 41.55 -27.42 -4.50
CA ILE A 147 42.59 -26.91 -3.59
C ILE A 147 43.28 -28.07 -2.88
N LEU A 148 42.51 -29.04 -2.35
CA LEU A 148 43.04 -30.24 -1.70
C LEU A 148 43.87 -31.08 -2.69
N ASN A 149 43.38 -31.35 -3.90
CA ASN A 149 44.17 -32.08 -4.90
C ASN A 149 45.44 -31.35 -5.32
N ARG A 150 45.46 -30.01 -5.33
CA ARG A 150 46.66 -29.24 -5.68
C ARG A 150 47.71 -29.26 -4.55
N ILE A 151 47.26 -29.29 -3.30
CA ILE A 151 48.12 -29.38 -2.11
C ILE A 151 48.71 -30.80 -1.95
N TYR A 152 47.93 -31.85 -2.24
CA TYR A 152 48.36 -33.24 -2.05
C TYR A 152 49.10 -33.87 -3.24
N ASN A 153 49.08 -33.27 -4.44
CA ASN A 153 49.76 -33.79 -5.64
C ASN A 153 50.91 -32.88 -6.16
N GLN A 154 51.47 -32.00 -5.32
CA GLN A 154 52.67 -31.19 -5.63
C GLN A 154 53.90 -31.57 -4.80
N ALA A 155 54.05 -32.85 -4.44
CA ALA A 155 55.30 -33.41 -3.90
C ALA A 155 55.91 -34.40 -4.90
#